data_AF-A0A654TRS1-F1
#
_entry.id   AF-A0A654TRS1-F1
#
_cell.length_a   1.000
_cell.length_b   1.000
_cell.length_c   1.000
_cell.angle_alpha   90.00
_cell.angle_beta   90.00
_cell.angle_gamma   90.00
#
_symmetry.space_group_name_H-M   'P 1'
#
loop_
_entity.id
_entity.type
_entity.pdbx_description
1 polymer ?
#
loop_
_entity_poly.entity_id
_entity_poly.type
_entity_poly.pdbx_seq_one_letter_code
_entity_poly.pdbx_strand_id
1 'polypeptide(L)'
;MRGLIAAIAEEGLRQFDVALTVPQTADPVADLLAIGTAYRRYAIERPHMYRLMFGSTSAHGINVPARDVLTLKVAEIEHQHPSFAHVVRAVHRCLLAGRFATALGADDDTAIVATAAQFWSQIHGFVMLELAGFYGDRGAAVEPVLAAMTVNLLVALGDSPERAQCSLRAEQTQKNTLGRAT
;
A
#
# COMPACT_ATOMS: atom_id res chain seq x y z
N MET A 1 7.53 6.79 29.17
CA MET A 1 7.54 7.44 27.83
C MET A 1 7.77 6.44 26.70
N ARG A 2 8.83 5.61 26.73
CA ARG A 2 9.13 4.64 25.64
C ARG A 2 7.99 3.67 25.33
N GLY A 3 7.44 3.02 26.36
CA GLY A 3 6.31 2.09 26.20
C GLY A 3 5.03 2.76 25.68
N LEU A 4 4.81 4.05 26.00
CA LEU A 4 3.67 4.81 25.47
C LEU A 4 3.83 5.09 23.97
N ILE A 5 5.03 5.49 23.54
CA ILE A 5 5.32 5.74 22.12
C ILE A 5 5.18 4.44 21.30
N ALA A 6 5.68 3.32 21.81
CA ALA A 6 5.49 2.01 21.19
C ALA A 6 4.00 1.64 21.07
N ALA A 7 3.23 1.80 22.16
CA ALA A 7 1.80 1.51 22.16
C ALA A 7 1.01 2.41 21.18
N ILE A 8 1.37 3.69 21.06
CA ILE A 8 0.74 4.60 20.08
C ILE A 8 1.09 4.18 18.65
N ALA A 9 2.34 3.77 18.40
CA ALA A 9 2.74 3.27 17.07
C ALA A 9 2.00 1.98 16.69
N GLU A 10 1.84 1.05 17.65
CA GLU A 10 1.04 -0.18 17.47
C GLU A 10 -0.43 0.13 17.19
N GLU A 11 -1.03 1.07 17.93
CA GLU A 11 -2.39 1.55 17.65
C GLU A 11 -2.49 2.22 16.27
N GLY A 12 -1.47 2.97 15.86
CA GLY A 12 -1.36 3.53 14.52
C GLY A 12 -1.36 2.45 13.43
N LEU A 13 -0.61 1.36 13.61
CA LEU A 13 -0.60 0.21 12.70
C LEU A 13 -1.95 -0.52 12.68
N ARG A 14 -2.63 -0.66 13.83
CA ARG A 14 -3.96 -1.28 13.91
C ARG A 14 -5.02 -0.44 13.18
N GLN A 15 -5.02 0.87 13.36
CA GLN A 15 -5.91 1.76 12.62
C GLN A 15 -5.60 1.76 11.12
N PHE A 16 -4.32 1.63 10.78
CA PHE A 16 -3.89 1.56 9.40
C PHE A 16 -4.37 0.27 8.71
N ASP A 17 -4.23 -0.88 9.37
CA ASP A 17 -4.80 -2.16 8.92
C ASP A 17 -6.31 -2.05 8.62
N VAL A 18 -7.08 -1.48 9.55
CA VAL A 18 -8.51 -1.23 9.33
C VAL A 18 -8.74 -0.32 8.12
N ALA A 19 -7.96 0.75 7.98
CA ALA A 19 -8.10 1.69 6.88
C ALA A 19 -7.79 1.08 5.50
N LEU A 20 -6.91 0.08 5.44
CA LEU A 20 -6.54 -0.64 4.21
C LEU A 20 -7.52 -1.76 3.84
N THR A 21 -8.51 -2.04 4.69
CA THR A 21 -9.58 -3.00 4.37
C THR A 21 -10.51 -2.40 3.31
N VAL A 22 -10.34 -2.84 2.06
CA VAL A 22 -11.17 -2.45 0.91
C VAL A 22 -12.02 -3.62 0.42
N PRO A 23 -13.18 -3.36 -0.20
CA PRO A 23 -13.99 -4.41 -0.83
C PRO A 23 -13.19 -5.14 -1.91
N GLN A 24 -13.25 -6.47 -1.88
CA GLN A 24 -12.64 -7.30 -2.92
C GLN A 24 -13.53 -7.33 -4.17
N THR A 25 -12.95 -7.15 -5.35
CA THR A 25 -13.64 -7.21 -6.63
C THR A 25 -13.10 -8.35 -7.51
N ALA A 26 -13.67 -8.52 -8.71
CA ALA A 26 -13.13 -9.47 -9.68
C ALA A 26 -11.81 -9.01 -10.32
N ASP A 27 -11.44 -7.72 -10.19
CA ASP A 27 -10.22 -7.15 -10.75
C ASP A 27 -9.18 -6.92 -9.64
N PRO A 28 -8.21 -7.83 -9.45
CA PRO A 28 -7.25 -7.72 -8.34
C PRO A 28 -6.30 -6.52 -8.49
N VAL A 29 -6.10 -6.00 -9.72
CA VAL A 29 -5.31 -4.79 -9.92
C VAL A 29 -6.10 -3.57 -9.46
N ALA A 30 -7.42 -3.51 -9.72
CA ALA A 30 -8.27 -2.44 -9.19
C ALA A 30 -8.29 -2.46 -7.65
N ASP A 31 -8.34 -3.64 -7.04
CA ASP A 31 -8.28 -3.77 -5.57
C ASP A 31 -6.93 -3.30 -5.01
N LEU A 32 -5.81 -3.63 -5.68
CA LEU A 32 -4.47 -3.13 -5.30
C LEU A 32 -4.39 -1.60 -5.36
N LEU A 33 -4.97 -1.00 -6.39
CA LEU A 33 -5.06 0.46 -6.53
C LEU A 33 -5.92 1.07 -5.43
N ALA A 34 -7.05 0.45 -5.09
CA ALA A 34 -7.93 0.89 -4.01
C ALA A 34 -7.22 0.86 -2.64
N ILE A 35 -6.39 -0.16 -2.39
CA ILE A 35 -5.53 -0.23 -1.20
C ILE A 35 -4.56 0.95 -1.19
N GLY A 36 -3.91 1.25 -2.33
CA GLY A 36 -3.02 2.42 -2.46
C GLY A 36 -3.74 3.76 -2.21
N THR A 37 -4.96 3.93 -2.73
CA THR A 37 -5.81 5.09 -2.45
C THR A 37 -6.13 5.21 -0.95
N ALA A 38 -6.49 4.09 -0.31
CA ALA A 38 -6.80 4.05 1.11
C ALA A 38 -5.57 4.34 2.00
N TYR A 39 -4.41 3.80 1.60
CA TYR A 39 -3.10 4.06 2.21
C TYR A 39 -2.82 5.55 2.25
N ARG A 40 -2.90 6.21 1.09
CA ARG A 40 -2.67 7.65 0.97
C ARG A 40 -3.66 8.45 1.80
N ARG A 41 -4.96 8.11 1.75
CA ARG A 41 -6.00 8.78 2.53
C ARG A 41 -5.68 8.77 4.03
N TYR A 42 -5.35 7.59 4.58
CA TYR A 42 -4.99 7.45 5.98
C TYR A 42 -3.81 8.37 6.36
N ALA A 43 -2.75 8.38 5.55
CA ALA A 43 -1.57 9.17 5.80
C ALA A 43 -1.85 10.69 5.82
N ILE A 44 -2.69 11.17 4.90
CA ILE A 44 -3.05 12.60 4.79
C ILE A 44 -3.98 13.04 5.93
N GLU A 45 -4.90 12.18 6.33
CA GLU A 45 -5.82 12.45 7.45
C GLU A 45 -5.12 12.39 8.81
N ARG A 46 -4.06 11.58 8.93
CA ARG A 46 -3.35 11.32 10.19
C ARG A 46 -1.81 11.45 10.05
N PRO A 47 -1.28 12.60 9.61
CA PRO A 47 0.12 12.73 9.21
C PRO A 47 1.12 12.51 10.35
N HIS A 48 0.76 12.94 11.58
CA HIS A 48 1.61 12.74 12.75
C HIS A 48 1.67 11.27 13.18
N MET A 49 0.51 10.59 13.19
CA MET A 49 0.43 9.15 13.49
C MET A 49 1.18 8.34 12.43
N TYR A 50 1.00 8.68 11.16
CA TYR A 50 1.66 8.01 10.04
C TYR A 50 3.19 8.11 10.11
N ARG A 51 3.74 9.29 10.42
CA ARG A 51 5.19 9.45 10.62
C ARG A 51 5.70 8.68 11.85
N LEU A 52 4.91 8.64 12.92
CA LEU A 52 5.25 7.92 14.13
C LEU A 52 5.32 6.40 13.90
N MET A 53 4.29 5.81 13.27
CA MET A 53 4.21 4.36 13.09
C MET A 53 5.31 3.79 12.18
N PHE A 54 5.83 4.60 11.25
CA PHE A 54 6.99 4.25 10.42
C PHE A 54 8.34 4.71 11.00
N GLY A 55 8.37 5.21 12.24
CA GLY A 55 9.59 5.63 12.91
C GLY A 55 10.30 6.84 12.28
N SER A 56 9.65 7.57 11.37
CA SER A 56 10.23 8.74 10.69
C SER A 56 10.44 9.92 11.64
N THR A 57 9.74 9.94 12.78
CA THR A 57 10.00 10.85 13.88
C THR A 57 10.76 10.11 14.98
N SER A 58 12.09 10.21 14.97
CA SER A 58 12.92 9.74 16.08
C SER A 58 12.68 10.62 17.30
N ALA A 59 11.67 10.29 18.11
CA ALA A 59 11.51 10.92 19.41
C ALA A 59 12.60 10.37 20.34
N HIS A 60 13.70 11.10 20.52
CA HIS A 60 14.71 10.82 21.55
C HIS A 60 15.29 9.38 21.52
N GLY A 61 15.60 8.85 20.34
CA GLY A 61 16.18 7.50 20.20
C GLY A 61 15.21 6.37 20.60
N ILE A 62 13.91 6.58 20.42
CA ILE A 62 12.89 5.55 20.53
C ILE A 62 12.57 5.07 19.12
N ASN A 63 13.05 3.89 18.79
CA ASN A 63 12.70 3.22 17.53
C ASN A 63 11.42 2.42 17.75
N VAL A 64 10.42 2.65 16.91
CA VAL A 64 9.31 1.71 16.78
C VAL A 64 9.91 0.38 16.26
N PRO A 65 9.57 -0.78 16.85
CA PRO A 65 10.10 -2.05 16.39
C PRO A 65 9.76 -2.26 14.91
N ALA A 66 10.79 -2.23 14.05
CA ALA A 66 10.68 -2.66 12.67
C ALA A 66 10.94 -4.18 12.64
N ARG A 67 10.16 -4.91 11.85
CA ARG A 67 10.42 -6.32 11.56
C ARG A 67 10.69 -6.45 10.07
N ASP A 68 11.59 -7.36 9.74
CA ASP A 68 11.96 -7.61 8.34
C ASP A 68 10.91 -8.49 7.66
N VAL A 69 10.01 -7.85 6.92
CA VAL A 69 8.93 -8.53 6.19
C VAL A 69 9.46 -9.47 5.09
N LEU A 70 10.68 -9.27 4.58
CA LEU A 70 11.23 -10.09 3.50
C LEU A 70 11.67 -11.48 3.97
N THR A 71 11.79 -11.67 5.29
CA THR A 71 12.11 -12.98 5.89
C THR A 71 10.88 -13.85 6.14
N LEU A 72 9.68 -13.30 5.94
CA LEU A 72 8.42 -13.94 6.29
C LEU A 72 7.72 -14.54 5.08
N LYS A 73 7.04 -15.65 5.32
CA LYS A 73 6.08 -16.26 4.39
C LYS A 73 4.76 -15.50 4.35
N VAL A 74 3.98 -15.72 3.28
CA VAL A 74 2.67 -15.07 3.11
C VAL A 74 1.75 -15.34 4.31
N ALA A 75 1.71 -16.59 4.78
CA ALA A 75 0.91 -16.98 5.95
C ALA A 75 1.39 -16.32 7.26
N GLU A 76 2.69 -16.06 7.40
CA GLU A 76 3.24 -15.41 8.60
C GLU A 76 2.92 -13.91 8.60
N ILE A 77 2.94 -13.27 7.43
CA ILE A 77 2.61 -11.85 7.26
C ILE A 77 1.16 -11.55 7.67
N GLU A 78 0.21 -12.44 7.35
CA GLU A 78 -1.20 -12.29 7.77
C GLU A 78 -1.36 -12.11 9.28
N HIS A 79 -0.52 -12.79 10.07
CA HIS A 79 -0.59 -12.72 11.53
C HIS A 79 0.35 -11.66 12.13
N GLN A 80 1.53 -11.47 11.53
CA GLN A 80 2.58 -10.63 12.11
C GLN A 80 2.54 -9.18 11.60
N HIS A 81 1.97 -8.94 10.42
CA HIS A 81 1.94 -7.65 9.74
C HIS A 81 0.61 -7.42 8.98
N PRO A 82 -0.53 -7.36 9.69
CA PRO A 82 -1.85 -7.33 9.05
C PRO A 82 -2.03 -6.13 8.09
N SER A 83 -1.44 -4.96 8.41
CA SER A 83 -1.45 -3.82 7.49
C SER A 83 -0.71 -4.09 6.17
N PHE A 84 0.40 -4.82 6.19
CA PHE A 84 1.15 -5.20 4.98
C PHE A 84 0.47 -6.34 4.22
N ALA A 85 -0.23 -7.22 4.96
CA ALA A 85 -0.93 -8.38 4.40
C ALA A 85 -1.95 -7.99 3.32
N HIS A 86 -2.58 -6.82 3.41
CA HIS A 86 -3.49 -6.34 2.35
C HIS A 86 -2.80 -6.25 0.98
N VAL A 87 -1.60 -5.67 0.92
CA VAL A 87 -0.84 -5.53 -0.33
C VAL A 87 -0.33 -6.90 -0.80
N VAL A 88 0.13 -7.76 0.12
CA VAL A 88 0.55 -9.13 -0.17
C VAL A 88 -0.59 -9.95 -0.79
N ARG A 89 -1.80 -9.91 -0.21
CA ARG A 89 -2.98 -10.59 -0.75
C ARG A 89 -3.34 -10.09 -2.15
N ALA A 90 -3.33 -8.78 -2.35
CA ALA A 90 -3.66 -8.21 -3.66
C ALA A 90 -2.64 -8.61 -4.73
N VAL A 91 -1.34 -8.57 -4.42
CA VAL A 91 -0.27 -9.03 -5.32
C VAL A 91 -0.40 -10.52 -5.63
N HIS A 92 -0.65 -11.36 -4.62
CA HIS A 92 -0.86 -12.78 -4.83
C HIS A 92 -2.06 -13.03 -5.76
N ARG A 93 -3.17 -12.31 -5.59
CA ARG A 93 -4.32 -12.40 -6.48
C ARG A 93 -4.02 -11.93 -7.90
N CYS A 94 -3.18 -10.91 -8.09
CA CYS A 94 -2.71 -10.50 -9.41
C CYS A 94 -1.89 -11.59 -10.10
N LEU A 95 -1.04 -12.32 -9.37
CA LEU A 95 -0.29 -13.46 -9.89
C LEU A 95 -1.22 -14.62 -10.28
N LEU A 96 -2.16 -15.00 -9.40
CA LEU A 96 -3.15 -16.05 -9.67
C LEU A 96 -4.04 -15.72 -10.88
N ALA A 97 -4.36 -14.44 -11.08
CA ALA A 97 -5.14 -13.96 -12.22
C ALA A 97 -4.32 -13.81 -13.51
N GLY A 98 -3.02 -14.14 -13.50
CA GLY A 98 -2.11 -13.96 -14.64
C GLY A 98 -1.97 -12.50 -15.05
N ARG A 99 -2.19 -11.55 -14.12
CA ARG A 99 -1.92 -10.12 -14.35
C ARG A 99 -0.44 -9.83 -14.22
N PHE A 100 0.25 -10.53 -13.32
CA PHE A 100 1.69 -10.42 -13.14
C PHE A 100 2.40 -11.70 -13.59
N ALA A 101 3.60 -11.55 -14.14
CA ALA A 101 4.50 -12.60 -14.53
C ALA A 101 5.74 -12.56 -13.62
N THR A 102 5.90 -13.57 -12.77
CA THR A 102 7.14 -13.80 -12.01
C THR A 102 7.89 -14.98 -12.62
N ALA A 103 9.22 -14.91 -12.64
CA ALA A 103 10.04 -16.05 -13.06
C ALA A 103 9.88 -17.28 -12.14
N LEU A 104 9.40 -17.06 -10.90
CA LEU A 104 9.30 -18.06 -9.84
C LEU A 104 7.87 -18.56 -9.61
N GLY A 105 6.88 -18.06 -10.36
CA GLY A 105 5.48 -18.50 -10.29
C GLY A 105 4.68 -17.90 -9.12
N ALA A 106 3.41 -18.29 -9.02
CA ALA A 106 2.45 -17.79 -8.04
C ALA A 106 2.53 -18.47 -6.66
N ASP A 107 3.35 -19.53 -6.51
CA ASP A 107 3.50 -20.28 -5.27
C ASP A 107 4.78 -19.91 -4.49
N ASP A 108 5.59 -18.96 -5.00
CA ASP A 108 6.79 -18.49 -4.33
C ASP A 108 6.49 -17.28 -3.44
N ASP A 109 6.34 -17.54 -2.13
CA ASP A 109 6.18 -16.53 -1.09
C ASP A 109 7.24 -15.42 -1.18
N THR A 110 8.48 -15.75 -1.50
CA THR A 110 9.58 -14.77 -1.58
C THR A 110 9.31 -13.76 -2.70
N ALA A 111 8.89 -14.24 -3.88
CA ALA A 111 8.55 -13.40 -5.01
C ALA A 111 7.32 -12.54 -4.72
N ILE A 112 6.27 -13.12 -4.13
CA ILE A 112 5.04 -12.41 -3.76
C ILE A 112 5.36 -11.26 -2.79
N VAL A 113 6.11 -11.56 -1.73
CA VAL A 113 6.45 -10.60 -0.68
C VAL A 113 7.37 -9.50 -1.21
N ALA A 114 8.36 -9.84 -2.03
CA ALA A 114 9.22 -8.86 -2.67
C ALA A 114 8.43 -7.93 -3.61
N THR A 115 7.50 -8.45 -4.41
CA THR A 115 6.64 -7.63 -5.27
C THR A 115 5.71 -6.74 -4.46
N ALA A 116 5.11 -7.24 -3.36
CA ALA A 116 4.33 -6.42 -2.45
C ALA A 116 5.16 -5.30 -1.79
N ALA A 117 6.40 -5.58 -1.44
CA ALA A 117 7.33 -4.59 -0.89
C ALA A 117 7.68 -3.49 -1.90
N GLN A 118 7.69 -3.77 -3.21
CA GLN A 118 7.85 -2.73 -4.26
C GLN A 118 6.70 -1.72 -4.23
N PHE A 119 5.45 -2.21 -4.21
CA PHE A 119 4.27 -1.33 -4.10
C PHE A 119 4.25 -0.55 -2.78
N TRP A 120 4.55 -1.22 -1.67
CA TRP A 120 4.63 -0.58 -0.35
C TRP A 120 5.67 0.53 -0.31
N SER A 121 6.85 0.29 -0.88
CA SER A 121 7.93 1.27 -0.96
C SER A 121 7.55 2.47 -1.84
N GLN A 122 6.93 2.20 -3.00
CA GLN A 122 6.46 3.23 -3.92
C GLN A 122 5.45 4.17 -3.27
N ILE A 123 4.38 3.65 -2.68
CA ILE A 123 3.34 4.48 -2.06
C ILE A 123 3.89 5.20 -0.81
N HIS A 124 4.72 4.52 -0.01
CA HIS A 124 5.33 5.12 1.17
C HIS A 124 6.20 6.33 0.80
N GLY A 125 7.08 6.18 -0.20
CA GLY A 125 7.94 7.26 -0.68
C GLY A 125 7.14 8.44 -1.25
N PHE A 126 6.13 8.17 -2.08
CA PHE A 126 5.25 9.20 -2.62
C PHE A 126 4.54 9.98 -1.51
N VAL A 127 3.93 9.28 -0.55
CA VAL A 127 3.21 9.90 0.56
C VAL A 127 4.13 10.71 1.45
N MET A 128 5.35 10.24 1.73
CA MET A 128 6.31 11.00 2.53
C MET A 128 6.72 12.31 1.85
N LEU A 129 6.93 12.31 0.54
CA LEU A 129 7.20 13.53 -0.25
C LEU A 129 5.99 14.47 -0.29
N GLU A 130 4.79 13.92 -0.44
CA GLU A 130 3.55 14.69 -0.41
C GLU A 130 3.32 15.37 0.95
N LEU A 131 3.48 14.63 2.05
CA LEU A 131 3.36 15.16 3.40
C LEU A 131 4.43 16.20 3.75
N ALA A 132 5.56 16.19 3.05
CA ALA A 132 6.62 17.18 3.18
C ALA A 132 6.43 18.40 2.27
N GLY A 133 5.39 18.42 1.43
CA GLY A 133 5.04 19.58 0.59
C GLY A 133 5.80 19.69 -0.73
N PHE A 134 6.54 18.65 -1.15
CA PHE A 134 7.32 18.67 -2.39
C PHE A 134 6.48 18.76 -3.67
N TYR A 135 5.17 18.52 -3.58
CA TYR A 135 4.25 18.50 -4.71
C TYR A 135 3.26 19.67 -4.74
N GLY A 136 3.44 20.69 -3.89
CA GLY A 136 2.54 21.83 -3.82
C GLY A 136 1.17 21.45 -3.27
N ASP A 137 0.11 21.74 -4.03
CA ASP A 137 -1.27 21.47 -3.63
C ASP A 137 -1.54 19.98 -3.41
N ARG A 138 -2.30 19.66 -2.35
CA ARG A 138 -2.64 18.26 -2.04
C ARG A 138 -3.36 17.61 -3.22
N GLY A 139 -2.83 16.48 -3.67
CA GLY A 139 -3.40 15.73 -4.77
C GLY A 139 -2.89 16.10 -6.17
N ALA A 140 -2.18 17.21 -6.33
CA ALA A 140 -1.68 17.65 -7.64
C ALA A 140 -0.74 16.62 -8.30
N ALA A 141 0.03 15.88 -7.50
CA ALA A 141 0.94 14.84 -7.99
C ALA A 141 0.34 13.43 -8.07
N VAL A 142 -0.94 13.23 -7.68
CA VAL A 142 -1.54 11.89 -7.69
C VAL A 142 -1.59 11.32 -9.11
N GLU A 143 -2.10 12.08 -10.07
CA GLU A 143 -2.19 11.63 -11.45
C GLU A 143 -0.82 11.60 -12.16
N PRO A 144 -0.06 12.71 -12.24
CA PRO A 144 1.17 12.74 -13.04
C PRO A 144 2.34 11.95 -12.44
N VAL A 145 2.32 11.65 -11.14
CA VAL A 145 3.41 10.92 -10.46
C VAL A 145 2.94 9.57 -9.97
N LEU A 146 2.02 9.52 -8.99
CA LEU A 146 1.66 8.25 -8.35
C LEU A 146 0.99 7.26 -9.33
N ALA A 147 -0.04 7.70 -10.06
CA ALA A 147 -0.74 6.84 -11.01
C ALA A 147 0.19 6.39 -12.14
N ALA A 148 0.96 7.31 -12.72
CA ALA A 148 1.94 7.00 -13.77
C ALA A 148 3.01 5.99 -13.29
N MET A 149 3.59 6.20 -12.10
CA MET A 149 4.56 5.27 -11.51
C MET A 149 3.94 3.90 -11.23
N THR A 150 2.69 3.86 -10.75
CA THR A 150 1.99 2.61 -10.46
C THR A 150 1.73 1.83 -11.75
N VAL A 151 1.24 2.49 -12.81
CA VAL A 151 1.03 1.86 -14.13
C VAL A 151 2.35 1.33 -14.70
N ASN A 152 3.45 2.08 -14.61
CA ASN A 152 4.76 1.61 -15.06
C ASN A 152 5.20 0.34 -14.32
N LEU A 153 4.97 0.28 -12.99
CA LEU A 153 5.28 -0.92 -12.20
C LEU A 153 4.38 -2.10 -12.57
N LEU A 154 3.08 -1.88 -12.77
CA LEU A 154 2.14 -2.93 -13.22
C LEU A 154 2.58 -3.53 -14.56
N VAL A 155 2.97 -2.68 -15.52
CA VAL A 155 3.45 -3.11 -16.84
C VAL A 155 4.78 -3.85 -16.72
N ALA A 156 5.72 -3.36 -15.92
CA ALA A 156 6.99 -4.04 -15.66
C ALA A 156 6.82 -5.42 -15.02
N LEU A 157 5.75 -5.59 -14.22
CA LEU A 157 5.38 -6.87 -13.62
C LEU A 157 4.60 -7.79 -14.57
N GLY A 158 4.31 -7.38 -15.80
CA GLY A 158 3.69 -8.22 -16.83
C GLY A 158 2.22 -7.92 -17.15
N ASP A 159 1.62 -6.89 -16.55
CA ASP A 159 0.27 -6.46 -16.96
C ASP A 159 0.33 -5.69 -18.29
N SER A 160 -0.77 -5.64 -19.03
CA SER A 160 -0.82 -4.81 -20.24
C SER A 160 -1.16 -3.36 -19.89
N PRO A 161 -0.62 -2.35 -20.62
CA PRO A 161 -0.98 -0.94 -20.39
C PRO A 161 -2.49 -0.70 -20.45
N GLU A 162 -3.20 -1.36 -21.37
CA GLU A 162 -4.64 -1.21 -21.55
C GLU A 162 -5.41 -1.77 -20.35
N ARG A 163 -5.02 -2.96 -19.86
CA ARG A 163 -5.65 -3.59 -18.70
C ARG A 163 -5.40 -2.79 -17.43
N ALA A 164 -4.16 -2.31 -17.22
CA ALA A 164 -3.81 -1.47 -16.08
C ALA A 164 -4.62 -0.16 -16.07
N GLN A 165 -4.78 0.49 -17.23
CA GLN A 165 -5.63 1.69 -17.36
C GLN A 165 -7.11 1.40 -17.12
N CYS A 166 -7.62 0.26 -17.58
CA CYS A 166 -8.99 -0.17 -17.28
C CYS A 166 -9.21 -0.36 -15.78
N SER A 167 -8.29 -1.00 -15.08
CA SER A 167 -8.33 -1.19 -13.63
C SER A 167 -8.30 0.14 -12.87
N LEU A 168 -7.48 1.10 -13.31
CA LEU A 168 -7.43 2.45 -12.73
C LEU A 168 -8.77 3.18 -12.87
N ARG A 169 -9.39 3.14 -14.05
CA ARG A 169 -10.72 3.75 -14.27
C ARG A 169 -11.81 3.07 -13.46
N ALA A 170 -11.72 1.75 -13.29
CA ALA A 170 -12.67 0.97 -12.49
C ALA A 170 -12.61 1.36 -11.00
N GLU A 171 -11.40 1.46 -10.42
CA GLU A 171 -11.19 1.94 -9.05
C GLU A 171 -11.78 3.34 -8.86
N GLN A 172 -11.49 4.25 -9.79
CA GLN A 172 -11.95 5.64 -9.67
C GLN A 172 -13.48 5.76 -9.74
N THR A 173 -14.11 4.91 -10.55
CA THR A 173 -15.58 4.84 -10.64
C THR A 173 -16.17 4.37 -9.32
N GLN A 174 -15.61 3.30 -8.72
CA GLN A 174 -16.04 2.80 -7.42
C GLN A 174 -15.91 3.87 -6.34
N LYS A 175 -14.76 4.55 -6.28
CA LYS A 175 -14.52 5.65 -5.34
C LYS A 175 -15.58 6.75 -5.44
N ASN A 176 -15.94 7.15 -6.66
CA ASN A 176 -16.95 8.17 -6.90
C ASN A 176 -18.36 7.70 -6.50
N THR A 177 -18.68 6.41 -6.65
CA THR A 177 -19.95 5.86 -6.18
C THR A 177 -20.03 5.82 -4.65
N LEU A 178 -18.97 5.37 -3.97
CA LEU A 178 -18.94 5.35 -2.51
C LEU A 178 -18.97 6.76 -1.90
N GLY A 179 -18.24 7.72 -2.47
CA GLY A 179 -18.21 9.11 -1.99
C GLY A 179 -19.52 9.88 -2.19
N ARG A 180 -20.47 9.36 -2.98
CA ARG A 180 -21.83 9.92 -3.14
C ARG A 180 -22.85 9.31 -2.19
N ALA A 181 -22.52 8.19 -1.54
CA ALA A 181 -23.40 7.46 -0.63
C ALA A 181 -23.22 7.86 0.85
N THR A 182 -22.29 8.76 1.14
CA THR A 182 -21.96 9.31 2.47
C THR A 182 -22.18 10.81 2.50
#